data_AF-A0A844M9U2-F1
#
_entry.id   AF-A0A844M9U2-F1
#
_cell.length_a   1.000
_cell.length_b   1.000
_cell.length_c   1.000
_cell.angle_alpha   90.00
_cell.angle_beta   90.00
_cell.angle_gamma   90.00
#
_symmetry.space_group_name_H-M   'P 1'
#
loop_
_entity.id
_entity.type
_entity.pdbx_description
1 polymer ?
#
loop_
_entity_poly.entity_id
_entity_poly.type
_entity_poly.pdbx_seq_one_letter_code
_entity_poly.pdbx_strand_id
1 'polypeptide(L)'
;MDWQNLFNLTGVWFLKVWMLFIAQTPGLPASTPKPSPSPTADVELLKTQIQFLQDANTRLNNSFGSFVGAINLSFVVFGVILGVTGAISVYLFNQSLKEARQLIREEVERRLQISVGEAIGQQVDNLKRILDREQVLGGINVNYILPQDKPLLSDDYPEEYQLLAERGFKSTQILDASKRLKISGDVVVLDLVNYQLILDEEKNRLSEVEIARLTEERVAEQIQKILNALPNKAVLVVYIRPGKQRINAIDELSRKVKYYASANTPVNLMGTVVDSAYVADAWNKC
;
A
#
# COMPACT_ATOMS: atom_id res chain seq x y z
N MET A 1 -29.25 -23.70 -11.31
CA MET A 1 -27.91 -24.27 -11.55
C MET A 1 -26.92 -23.29 -10.97
N ASP A 2 -26.20 -23.73 -9.94
CA ASP A 2 -25.65 -22.88 -8.89
C ASP A 2 -24.24 -22.36 -9.24
N TRP A 3 -24.07 -21.03 -9.29
CA TRP A 3 -22.83 -20.36 -9.73
C TRP A 3 -21.90 -19.98 -8.57
N GLN A 4 -22.14 -20.49 -7.37
CA GLN A 4 -21.34 -20.15 -6.17
C GLN A 4 -20.09 -21.03 -5.96
N ASN A 5 -19.81 -22.01 -6.83
CA ASN A 5 -18.69 -22.95 -6.64
C ASN A 5 -17.45 -22.71 -7.51
N LEU A 6 -17.34 -21.59 -8.24
CA LEU A 6 -16.19 -21.32 -9.11
C LEU A 6 -15.15 -20.33 -8.56
N PHE A 7 -15.36 -19.73 -7.38
CA PHE A 7 -14.42 -18.74 -6.81
C PHE A 7 -13.57 -19.25 -5.63
N ASN A 8 -13.55 -20.56 -5.33
CA ASN A 8 -12.87 -21.08 -4.14
C ASN A 8 -11.61 -21.93 -4.41
N LEU A 9 -10.97 -21.79 -5.59
CA LEU A 9 -9.80 -22.60 -5.96
C LEU A 9 -8.55 -21.81 -6.39
N THR A 10 -8.52 -20.49 -6.22
CA THR A 10 -7.33 -19.67 -6.52
C THR A 10 -6.64 -19.06 -5.29
N GLY A 11 -7.06 -19.44 -4.07
CA GLY A 11 -6.63 -18.77 -2.83
C GLY A 11 -5.69 -19.51 -1.87
N VAL A 12 -5.23 -20.74 -2.14
CA VAL A 12 -4.51 -21.54 -1.10
C VAL A 12 -3.17 -22.13 -1.53
N TRP A 13 -2.68 -21.92 -2.76
CA TRP A 13 -1.48 -22.63 -3.24
C TRP A 13 -0.17 -21.82 -3.32
N PHE A 14 -0.12 -20.58 -2.84
CA PHE A 14 1.11 -19.76 -2.85
C PHE A 14 1.83 -19.60 -1.50
N LEU A 15 1.29 -20.11 -0.39
CA LEU A 15 1.87 -19.95 0.95
C LEU A 15 2.53 -21.21 1.55
N LYS A 16 2.62 -22.33 0.81
CA LYS A 16 3.20 -23.58 1.33
C LYS A 16 4.60 -23.97 0.83
N VAL A 17 5.25 -23.17 -0.01
CA VAL A 17 6.59 -23.49 -0.55
C VAL A 17 7.74 -22.78 0.18
N TRP A 18 7.46 -21.81 1.06
CA TRP A 18 8.49 -21.02 1.75
C TRP A 18 8.84 -21.46 3.19
N MET A 19 8.34 -22.61 3.66
CA MET A 19 8.50 -23.08 5.06
C MET A 19 9.27 -24.40 5.21
N LEU A 20 10.25 -24.69 4.33
CA LEU A 20 11.10 -25.90 4.44
C LEU A 20 12.61 -25.64 4.34
N PHE A 21 13.08 -24.43 4.62
CA PHE A 21 14.51 -24.10 4.51
C PHE A 21 15.11 -23.34 5.71
N ILE A 22 14.77 -23.70 6.96
CA ILE A 22 15.67 -23.43 8.10
C ILE A 22 15.50 -24.53 9.15
N ALA A 23 16.33 -25.57 9.11
CA ALA A 23 16.75 -26.34 10.28
C ALA A 23 17.75 -27.43 9.86
N GLN A 24 19.05 -27.13 9.91
CA GLN A 24 20.13 -28.09 10.20
C GLN A 24 21.46 -27.34 10.24
N THR A 25 21.84 -26.86 11.43
CA THR A 25 23.23 -26.53 11.74
C THR A 25 23.93 -27.81 12.22
N PRO A 26 25.06 -28.22 11.62
CA PRO A 26 25.87 -29.31 12.17
C PRO A 26 26.59 -28.81 13.42
N GLY A 27 26.38 -29.49 14.54
CA GLY A 27 27.11 -29.26 15.78
C GLY A 27 28.62 -29.52 15.61
N LEU A 28 29.43 -28.66 16.22
CA LEU A 28 30.88 -28.81 16.35
C LEU A 28 31.23 -30.12 17.08
N PRO A 29 32.10 -31.00 16.53
CA PRO A 29 32.63 -32.12 17.29
C PRO A 29 33.80 -31.68 18.18
N ALA A 30 33.81 -32.22 19.40
CA ALA A 30 34.86 -32.06 20.39
C ALA A 30 36.21 -32.61 19.91
N SER A 31 37.28 -31.92 20.28
CA SER A 31 38.67 -32.28 20.02
C SER A 31 39.06 -33.60 20.69
N THR A 32 39.53 -34.56 19.91
CA THR A 32 40.30 -35.73 20.39
C THR A 32 41.73 -35.69 19.83
N PRO A 33 42.73 -36.18 20.59
CA PRO A 33 44.14 -35.97 20.26
C PRO A 33 44.65 -36.94 19.18
N LYS A 34 45.51 -36.42 18.32
CA LYS A 34 46.22 -37.10 17.23
C LYS A 34 47.40 -37.94 17.74
N PRO A 35 47.60 -39.16 17.22
CA PRO A 35 48.95 -39.70 17.03
C PRO A 35 49.27 -39.98 15.54
N SER A 36 50.57 -40.14 15.30
CA SER A 36 51.36 -40.09 14.07
C SER A 36 51.08 -41.13 12.95
N PRO A 37 51.59 -40.92 11.72
CA PRO A 37 51.19 -41.61 10.50
C PRO A 37 51.95 -42.93 10.26
N SER A 38 51.26 -43.88 9.62
CA SER A 38 51.87 -45.03 8.94
C SER A 38 51.64 -44.88 7.42
N PRO A 39 52.66 -45.00 6.54
CA PRO A 39 52.60 -44.50 5.16
C PRO A 39 51.74 -45.33 4.20
N THR A 40 51.22 -46.47 4.64
CA THR A 40 50.50 -47.44 3.80
C THR A 40 48.99 -47.27 3.82
N ALA A 41 48.40 -46.62 4.83
CA ALA A 41 46.95 -46.42 4.92
C ALA A 41 46.45 -45.27 4.02
N ASP A 42 47.27 -44.24 3.82
CA ASP A 42 46.86 -43.03 3.08
C ASP A 42 46.72 -43.26 1.57
N VAL A 43 47.48 -44.21 1.00
CA VAL A 43 47.45 -44.51 -0.45
C VAL A 43 46.15 -45.21 -0.85
N GLU A 44 45.65 -46.12 -0.01
CA GLU A 44 44.36 -46.78 -0.25
C GLU A 44 43.22 -45.79 -0.08
N LEU A 45 43.28 -44.92 0.94
CA LEU A 45 42.28 -43.88 1.20
C LEU A 45 42.19 -42.86 0.05
N LEU A 46 43.33 -42.43 -0.50
CA LEU A 46 43.39 -41.58 -1.69
C LEU A 46 42.80 -42.27 -2.93
N LYS A 47 43.05 -43.56 -3.11
CA LYS A 47 42.52 -44.32 -4.24
C LYS A 47 41.00 -44.46 -4.14
N THR A 48 40.48 -44.73 -2.94
CA THR A 48 39.04 -44.79 -2.68
C THR A 48 38.37 -43.43 -2.92
N GLN A 49 39.01 -42.32 -2.53
CA GLN A 49 38.46 -40.97 -2.76
C GLN A 49 38.44 -40.58 -4.24
N ILE A 50 39.49 -40.89 -5.02
CA ILE A 50 39.51 -40.64 -6.47
C ILE A 50 38.42 -41.45 -7.18
N GLN A 51 38.24 -42.70 -6.77
CA GLN A 51 37.22 -43.58 -7.35
C GLN A 51 35.81 -43.09 -7.01
N PHE A 52 35.60 -42.58 -5.79
CA PHE A 52 34.35 -41.95 -5.40
C PHE A 52 34.06 -40.68 -6.20
N LEU A 53 35.08 -39.85 -6.49
CA LEU A 53 34.92 -38.65 -7.31
C LEU A 53 34.62 -39.00 -8.77
N GLN A 54 35.22 -40.06 -9.33
CA GLN A 54 34.89 -40.54 -10.67
C GLN A 54 33.47 -41.12 -10.76
N ASP A 55 33.05 -41.91 -9.76
CA ASP A 55 31.69 -42.44 -9.68
C ASP A 55 30.66 -41.31 -9.50
N ALA A 56 30.97 -40.31 -8.68
CA ALA A 56 30.13 -39.14 -8.49
C ALA A 56 29.99 -38.34 -9.80
N ASN A 57 31.08 -38.14 -10.55
CA ASN A 57 31.05 -37.40 -11.80
C ASN A 57 30.31 -38.16 -12.92
N THR A 58 30.47 -39.49 -12.97
CA THR A 58 29.75 -40.36 -13.90
C THR A 58 28.26 -40.42 -13.59
N ARG A 59 27.90 -40.50 -12.30
CA ARG A 59 26.50 -40.40 -11.84
C ARG A 59 25.90 -39.04 -12.16
N LEU A 60 26.64 -37.95 -11.98
CA LEU A 60 26.18 -36.61 -12.30
C LEU A 60 25.90 -36.47 -13.81
N ASN A 61 26.81 -36.95 -14.67
CA ASN A 61 26.64 -36.90 -16.11
C ASN A 61 25.44 -37.73 -16.60
N ASN A 62 25.24 -38.92 -16.02
CA ASN A 62 24.09 -39.77 -16.34
C ASN A 62 22.77 -39.18 -15.80
N SER A 63 22.78 -38.49 -14.66
CA SER A 63 21.62 -37.78 -14.13
C SER A 63 21.23 -36.57 -14.98
N PHE A 64 22.19 -35.81 -15.51
CA PHE A 64 21.90 -34.69 -16.42
C PHE A 64 21.30 -35.14 -17.75
N GLY A 65 21.79 -36.23 -18.34
CA GLY A 65 21.21 -36.80 -19.57
C GLY A 65 19.76 -37.25 -19.38
N SER A 66 19.44 -37.89 -18.24
CA SER A 66 18.08 -38.31 -17.91
C SER A 66 17.15 -37.13 -17.62
N PHE A 67 17.65 -36.06 -16.99
CA PHE A 67 16.88 -34.86 -16.69
C PHE A 67 16.54 -34.05 -17.95
N VAL A 68 17.50 -33.87 -18.87
CA VAL A 68 17.26 -33.19 -20.16
C VAL A 68 16.30 -33.99 -21.04
N GLY A 69 16.40 -35.33 -21.04
CA GLY A 69 15.45 -36.21 -21.73
C GLY A 69 14.02 -36.12 -21.17
N ALA A 70 13.88 -36.08 -19.83
CA ALA A 70 12.58 -35.92 -19.17
C ALA A 70 11.94 -34.55 -19.46
N ILE A 71 12.73 -33.48 -19.46
CA ILE A 71 12.26 -32.12 -19.79
C ILE A 71 11.75 -32.04 -21.23
N ASN A 72 12.47 -32.60 -22.21
CA ASN A 72 12.03 -32.60 -23.60
C ASN A 72 10.74 -33.41 -23.81
N LEU A 73 10.60 -34.55 -23.14
CA LEU A 73 9.37 -35.35 -23.20
C LEU A 73 8.18 -34.60 -22.60
N SER A 74 8.37 -33.93 -21.46
CA SER A 74 7.33 -33.10 -20.83
C SER A 74 6.86 -31.98 -21.75
N PHE A 75 7.77 -31.24 -22.40
CA PHE A 75 7.40 -30.14 -23.30
C PHE A 75 6.62 -30.62 -24.52
N VAL A 76 6.96 -31.77 -25.11
CA VAL A 76 6.23 -32.33 -26.26
C VAL A 76 4.83 -32.77 -25.86
N VAL A 77 4.68 -33.47 -24.73
CA VAL A 77 3.37 -33.94 -24.25
C VAL A 77 2.47 -32.75 -23.85
N PHE A 78 3.01 -31.76 -23.14
CA PHE A 78 2.27 -30.54 -22.82
C PHE A 78 1.92 -29.74 -24.08
N GLY A 79 2.81 -29.66 -25.07
CA GLY A 79 2.55 -28.98 -26.34
C GLY A 79 1.41 -29.60 -27.14
N VAL A 80 1.34 -30.94 -27.21
CA VAL A 80 0.24 -31.64 -27.90
C VAL A 80 -1.08 -31.46 -27.16
N ILE A 81 -1.08 -31.58 -25.82
CA ILE A 81 -2.30 -31.38 -25.03
C ILE A 81 -2.79 -29.94 -25.16
N LEU A 82 -1.92 -28.94 -25.01
CA LEU A 82 -2.30 -27.53 -25.17
C LEU A 82 -2.73 -27.19 -26.60
N GLY A 83 -2.12 -27.79 -27.61
CA GLY A 83 -2.53 -27.61 -29.01
C GLY A 83 -3.92 -28.18 -29.29
N VAL A 84 -4.22 -29.38 -28.79
CA VAL A 84 -5.53 -30.03 -28.95
C VAL A 84 -6.60 -29.32 -28.13
N THR A 85 -6.32 -28.96 -26.87
CA THR A 85 -7.26 -28.19 -26.05
C THR A 85 -7.49 -26.80 -26.64
N GLY A 86 -6.46 -26.13 -27.15
CA GLY A 86 -6.59 -24.83 -27.82
C GLY A 86 -7.47 -24.91 -29.07
N ALA A 87 -7.28 -25.93 -29.92
CA ALA A 87 -8.10 -26.12 -31.12
C ALA A 87 -9.57 -26.44 -30.79
N ILE A 88 -9.82 -27.29 -29.78
CA ILE A 88 -11.16 -27.62 -29.31
C ILE A 88 -11.83 -26.39 -28.67
N SER A 89 -11.09 -25.62 -27.86
CA SER A 89 -11.61 -24.38 -27.26
C SER A 89 -12.00 -23.37 -28.33
N VAL A 90 -11.19 -23.14 -29.37
CA VAL A 90 -11.51 -22.22 -30.48
C VAL A 90 -12.72 -22.71 -31.28
N TYR A 91 -12.80 -24.01 -31.57
CA TYR A 91 -13.92 -24.59 -32.31
C TYR A 91 -15.25 -24.47 -31.53
N LEU A 92 -15.24 -24.83 -30.24
CA LEU A 92 -16.40 -24.70 -29.36
C LEU A 92 -16.79 -23.24 -29.10
N PHE A 93 -15.82 -22.32 -28.97
CA PHE A 93 -16.12 -20.89 -28.84
C PHE A 93 -16.74 -20.30 -30.11
N ASN A 94 -16.32 -20.74 -31.29
CA ASN A 94 -16.84 -20.22 -32.54
C ASN A 94 -18.26 -20.71 -32.85
N GLN A 95 -18.61 -21.94 -32.43
CA GLN A 95 -20.00 -22.42 -32.46
C GLN A 95 -20.86 -21.77 -31.36
N SER A 96 -20.36 -21.69 -30.12
CA SER A 96 -21.12 -21.10 -29.01
C SER A 96 -21.38 -19.61 -29.19
N LEU A 97 -20.45 -18.86 -29.80
CA LEU A 97 -20.64 -17.44 -30.11
C LEU A 97 -21.67 -17.20 -31.22
N LYS A 98 -21.82 -18.12 -32.19
CA LYS A 98 -22.84 -17.99 -33.24
C LYS A 98 -24.23 -18.29 -32.70
N GLU A 99 -24.37 -19.35 -31.91
CA GLU A 99 -25.62 -19.70 -31.23
C GLU A 99 -26.00 -18.64 -30.17
N ALA A 100 -25.03 -18.16 -29.39
CA ALA A 100 -25.23 -17.06 -28.45
C ALA A 100 -25.63 -15.77 -29.18
N ARG A 101 -25.05 -15.42 -30.34
CA ARG A 101 -25.45 -14.22 -31.09
C ARG A 101 -26.88 -14.29 -31.62
N GLN A 102 -27.37 -15.48 -32.01
CA GLN A 102 -28.76 -15.67 -32.43
C GLN A 102 -29.74 -15.60 -31.24
N LEU A 103 -29.44 -16.31 -30.15
CA LEU A 103 -30.23 -16.26 -28.92
C LEU A 103 -30.21 -14.87 -28.26
N ILE A 104 -29.08 -14.16 -28.34
CA ILE A 104 -28.96 -12.77 -27.86
C ILE A 104 -29.78 -11.83 -28.74
N ARG A 105 -29.84 -11.98 -30.07
CA ARG A 105 -30.68 -11.11 -30.91
C ARG A 105 -32.16 -11.25 -30.59
N GLU A 106 -32.64 -12.49 -30.41
CA GLU A 106 -34.05 -12.76 -30.10
C GLU A 106 -34.41 -12.37 -28.65
N GLU A 107 -33.50 -12.53 -27.69
CA GLU A 107 -33.73 -12.16 -26.28
C GLU A 107 -33.51 -10.65 -26.02
N VAL A 108 -32.64 -9.97 -26.78
CA VAL A 108 -32.38 -8.53 -26.68
C VAL A 108 -33.53 -7.70 -27.24
N GLU A 109 -34.16 -8.11 -28.35
CA GLU A 109 -35.39 -7.46 -28.84
C GLU A 109 -36.55 -7.59 -27.84
N ARG A 110 -36.60 -8.68 -27.06
CA ARG A 110 -37.64 -8.92 -26.06
C ARG A 110 -37.36 -8.24 -24.71
N ARG A 111 -36.09 -8.01 -24.34
CA ARG A 111 -35.67 -7.45 -23.05
C ARG A 111 -35.26 -5.97 -23.07
N LEU A 112 -35.06 -5.36 -24.24
CA LEU A 112 -34.71 -3.93 -24.36
C LEU A 112 -35.83 -2.97 -23.91
N GLN A 113 -37.05 -3.43 -23.67
CA GLN A 113 -38.11 -2.53 -23.19
C GLN A 113 -38.32 -2.50 -21.67
N ILE A 114 -37.75 -3.41 -20.85
CA ILE A 114 -38.17 -3.48 -19.43
C ILE A 114 -37.04 -3.64 -18.37
N SER A 115 -35.76 -3.95 -18.66
CA SER A 115 -34.81 -4.17 -17.52
C SER A 115 -33.30 -3.98 -17.70
N VAL A 116 -32.81 -3.38 -18.80
CA VAL A 116 -31.34 -3.18 -19.01
C VAL A 116 -30.87 -1.74 -18.79
N GLY A 117 -31.79 -0.77 -18.70
CA GLY A 117 -31.45 0.65 -18.47
C GLY A 117 -31.01 0.97 -17.04
N GLU A 118 -31.62 0.35 -16.02
CA GLU A 118 -31.41 0.77 -14.62
C GLU A 118 -30.17 0.15 -13.96
N ALA A 119 -29.90 -1.14 -14.15
CA ALA A 119 -28.81 -1.82 -13.43
C ALA A 119 -27.41 -1.53 -14.01
N ILE A 120 -27.27 -1.45 -15.34
CA ILE A 120 -26.00 -1.06 -15.99
C ILE A 120 -25.80 0.45 -15.83
N GLY A 121 -26.87 1.25 -15.92
CA GLY A 121 -26.82 2.68 -15.61
C GLY A 121 -26.28 2.93 -14.20
N GLN A 122 -26.83 2.25 -13.19
CA GLN A 122 -26.35 2.37 -11.81
C GLN A 122 -24.89 1.94 -11.62
N GLN A 123 -24.43 0.87 -12.27
CA GLN A 123 -23.04 0.43 -12.17
C GLN A 123 -22.07 1.37 -12.90
N VAL A 124 -22.43 1.85 -14.09
CA VAL A 124 -21.67 2.84 -14.85
C VAL A 124 -21.64 4.17 -14.10
N ASP A 125 -22.75 4.60 -13.50
CA ASP A 125 -22.83 5.81 -12.68
C ASP A 125 -22.02 5.68 -11.40
N ASN A 126 -21.98 4.49 -10.78
CA ASN A 126 -21.12 4.24 -9.61
C ASN A 126 -19.64 4.22 -10.00
N LEU A 127 -19.26 3.59 -11.10
CA LEU A 127 -17.89 3.62 -11.63
C LEU A 127 -17.47 5.03 -12.02
N LYS A 128 -18.35 5.77 -12.70
CA LYS A 128 -18.14 7.18 -13.04
C LYS A 128 -17.99 8.02 -11.77
N ARG A 129 -18.83 7.82 -10.76
CA ARG A 129 -18.71 8.49 -9.46
C ARG A 129 -17.41 8.14 -8.75
N ILE A 130 -16.92 6.90 -8.82
CA ILE A 130 -15.63 6.49 -8.23
C ILE A 130 -14.47 7.11 -9.01
N LEU A 131 -14.50 7.09 -10.35
CA LEU A 131 -13.48 7.69 -11.20
C LEU A 131 -13.43 9.21 -11.07
N ASP A 132 -14.58 9.88 -11.01
CA ASP A 132 -14.71 11.32 -10.76
C ASP A 132 -14.17 11.66 -9.37
N ARG A 133 -14.38 10.78 -8.37
CA ARG A 133 -13.85 10.91 -7.01
C ARG A 133 -12.31 10.82 -6.97
N GLU A 134 -11.74 9.84 -7.65
CA GLU A 134 -10.27 9.70 -7.74
C GLU A 134 -9.64 10.81 -8.61
N GLN A 135 -10.36 11.33 -9.63
CA GLN A 135 -9.90 12.44 -10.46
C GLN A 135 -9.73 13.75 -9.65
N VAL A 136 -10.62 14.00 -8.68
CA VAL A 136 -10.50 15.19 -7.81
C VAL A 136 -9.19 15.18 -7.04
N LEU A 137 -8.79 14.03 -6.50
CA LEU A 137 -7.54 13.91 -5.75
C LEU A 137 -6.32 14.24 -6.64
N GLY A 138 -6.30 13.71 -7.86
CA GLY A 138 -5.22 13.95 -8.83
C GLY A 138 -5.06 15.41 -9.28
N GLY A 139 -6.00 16.29 -8.97
CA GLY A 139 -5.93 17.74 -9.23
C GLY A 139 -5.45 18.59 -8.05
N ILE A 140 -5.44 18.03 -6.83
CA ILE A 140 -5.32 18.78 -5.58
C ILE A 140 -3.90 18.71 -5.01
N ASN A 141 -3.37 19.85 -4.59
CA ASN A 141 -2.10 19.95 -3.89
C ASN A 141 -2.33 20.03 -2.38
N VAL A 142 -1.63 19.20 -1.64
CA VAL A 142 -1.67 19.16 -0.17
C VAL A 142 -0.36 19.72 0.36
N ASN A 143 -0.45 20.73 1.23
CA ASN A 143 0.68 21.16 2.05
C ASN A 143 0.51 20.62 3.46
N TYR A 144 1.48 19.83 3.91
CA TYR A 144 1.52 19.26 5.24
C TYR A 144 2.49 20.06 6.09
N ILE A 145 2.02 20.65 7.18
CA ILE A 145 2.81 21.54 8.01
C ILE A 145 2.97 20.89 9.37
N LEU A 146 4.22 20.60 9.71
CA LEU A 146 4.63 20.22 11.05
C LEU A 146 5.31 21.43 11.69
N PRO A 147 4.72 22.08 12.70
CA PRO A 147 5.34 23.19 13.40
C PRO A 147 6.57 22.69 14.14
N GLN A 148 7.78 23.02 13.70
CA GLN A 148 8.99 22.64 14.41
C GLN A 148 10.11 23.61 14.11
N ASP A 149 10.98 23.81 15.10
CA ASP A 149 12.08 24.77 15.02
C ASP A 149 13.33 24.18 14.34
N LYS A 150 13.40 22.85 14.22
CA LYS A 150 14.48 22.14 13.55
C LYS A 150 14.05 21.76 12.13
N PRO A 151 14.97 21.64 11.16
CA PRO A 151 14.65 21.06 9.86
C PRO A 151 14.26 19.58 9.99
N LEU A 152 13.23 19.12 9.25
CA LEU A 152 12.96 17.69 9.12
C LEU A 152 14.00 17.02 8.22
N LEU A 153 14.40 15.82 8.61
CA LEU A 153 15.04 14.85 7.73
C LEU A 153 13.96 13.93 7.15
N SER A 154 14.17 13.38 5.95
CA SER A 154 13.18 12.54 5.27
C SER A 154 12.79 11.29 6.09
N ASP A 155 13.70 10.77 6.90
CA ASP A 155 13.47 9.60 7.75
C ASP A 155 12.59 9.93 8.97
N ASP A 156 12.43 11.21 9.30
CA ASP A 156 11.64 11.70 10.45
C ASP A 156 10.22 12.14 10.04
N TYR A 157 9.80 11.90 8.79
CA TYR A 157 8.49 12.30 8.34
C TYR A 157 7.38 11.48 9.01
N PRO A 158 6.32 12.12 9.54
CA PRO A 158 5.20 11.41 10.15
C PRO A 158 4.57 10.37 9.22
N GLU A 159 4.16 9.23 9.77
CA GLU A 159 3.47 8.18 9.01
C GLU A 159 2.21 8.74 8.30
N GLU A 160 1.48 9.65 8.95
CA GLU A 160 0.31 10.28 8.35
C GLU A 160 0.63 11.11 7.10
N TYR A 161 1.80 11.76 7.05
CA TYR A 161 2.26 12.44 5.84
C TYR A 161 2.54 11.44 4.72
N GLN A 162 3.21 10.33 5.02
CA GLN A 162 3.55 9.31 4.03
C GLN A 162 2.29 8.69 3.41
N LEU A 163 1.30 8.37 4.25
CA LEU A 163 0.01 7.86 3.81
C LEU A 163 -0.72 8.86 2.89
N LEU A 164 -0.66 10.16 3.18
CA LEU A 164 -1.23 11.19 2.30
C LEU A 164 -0.44 11.31 0.99
N ALA A 165 0.89 11.17 1.01
CA ALA A 165 1.71 11.21 -0.19
C ALA A 165 1.40 10.03 -1.14
N GLU A 166 1.04 8.88 -0.61
CA GLU A 166 0.65 7.70 -1.38
C GLU A 166 -0.82 7.70 -1.85
N ARG A 167 -1.64 8.64 -1.34
CA ARG A 167 -3.10 8.61 -1.52
C ARG A 167 -3.59 9.00 -2.92
N GLY A 168 -2.70 9.49 -3.78
CA GLY A 168 -3.03 9.89 -5.16
C GLY A 168 -3.33 11.38 -5.36
N PHE A 169 -2.95 12.24 -4.41
CA PHE A 169 -2.99 13.69 -4.62
C PHE A 169 -2.03 14.13 -5.73
N LYS A 170 -2.30 15.26 -6.38
CA LYS A 170 -1.39 15.84 -7.40
C LYS A 170 0.02 16.04 -6.85
N SER A 171 0.10 16.60 -5.66
CA SER A 171 1.33 16.71 -4.89
C SER A 171 1.01 16.79 -3.41
N THR A 172 1.80 16.10 -2.59
CA THR A 172 1.78 16.23 -1.12
C THR A 172 3.17 16.67 -0.70
N GLN A 173 3.27 17.88 -0.15
CA GLN A 173 4.56 18.48 0.24
C GLN A 173 4.57 18.78 1.72
N ILE A 174 5.56 18.25 2.42
CA ILE A 174 5.83 18.68 3.79
C ILE A 174 6.55 20.03 3.77
N LEU A 175 5.98 21.01 4.45
CA LEU A 175 6.56 22.34 4.57
C LEU A 175 7.28 22.46 5.91
N ASP A 176 8.55 22.80 5.80
CA ASP A 176 9.43 23.07 6.94
C ASP A 176 9.03 24.41 7.58
N ALA A 177 8.35 24.33 8.73
CA ALA A 177 7.89 25.51 9.46
C ALA A 177 9.02 26.34 10.10
N SER A 178 10.25 25.82 10.16
CA SER A 178 11.42 26.58 10.59
C SER A 178 11.85 27.66 9.58
N LYS A 179 11.35 27.55 8.34
CA LYS A 179 11.61 28.50 7.24
C LYS A 179 10.41 29.40 7.02
N ARG A 180 10.58 30.43 6.18
CA ARG A 180 9.46 31.26 5.73
C ARG A 180 8.43 30.38 5.01
N LEU A 181 7.29 30.14 5.66
CA LEU A 181 6.19 29.35 5.13
C LEU A 181 5.65 30.00 3.85
N LYS A 182 5.81 29.28 2.72
CA LYS A 182 5.17 29.61 1.46
C LYS A 182 4.17 28.52 1.14
N ILE A 183 2.92 28.76 1.56
CA ILE A 183 1.83 27.82 1.38
C ILE A 183 1.21 28.04 0.00
N SER A 184 1.10 26.98 -0.79
CA SER A 184 0.48 26.99 -2.12
C SER A 184 -0.47 25.82 -2.36
N GLY A 185 -0.72 25.00 -1.33
CA GLY A 185 -1.65 23.89 -1.36
C GLY A 185 -3.10 24.34 -1.36
N ASP A 186 -3.94 23.57 -2.03
CA ASP A 186 -5.39 23.70 -2.03
C ASP A 186 -5.97 23.19 -0.69
N VAL A 187 -5.32 22.18 -0.12
CA VAL A 187 -5.59 21.69 1.25
C VAL A 187 -4.32 21.84 2.07
N VAL A 188 -4.47 22.38 3.29
CA VAL A 188 -3.36 22.63 4.21
C VAL A 188 -3.60 21.87 5.49
N VAL A 189 -2.74 20.91 5.80
CA VAL A 189 -2.78 20.15 7.04
C VAL A 189 -1.83 20.79 8.04
N LEU A 190 -2.35 21.19 9.20
CA LEU A 190 -1.57 21.60 10.35
C LEU A 190 -1.53 20.44 11.34
N ASP A 191 -0.38 19.79 11.46
CA ASP A 191 -0.19 18.66 12.37
C ASP A 191 0.28 19.14 13.75
N LEU A 192 -0.63 19.04 14.72
CA LEU A 192 -0.39 19.36 16.12
C LEU A 192 -0.31 18.10 17.00
N VAL A 193 -0.43 16.90 16.41
CA VAL A 193 -0.32 15.61 17.10
C VAL A 193 1.12 15.13 17.10
N ASN A 194 1.78 15.15 15.95
CA ASN A 194 3.20 14.82 15.85
C ASN A 194 4.09 16.01 16.21
N TYR A 195 3.50 17.20 16.33
CA TYR A 195 4.13 18.33 17.01
C TYR A 195 4.11 18.09 18.52
N GLN A 196 5.29 18.14 19.15
CA GLN A 196 5.40 18.14 20.61
C GLN A 196 4.93 19.49 21.16
N LEU A 197 3.61 19.72 21.14
CA LEU A 197 2.97 20.95 21.62
C LEU A 197 3.41 21.29 23.04
N ILE A 198 3.55 20.29 23.90
CA ILE A 198 4.06 20.40 25.27
C ILE A 198 5.18 19.37 25.40
N LEU A 199 6.37 19.83 25.78
CA LEU A 199 7.52 18.93 25.98
C LEU A 199 7.25 18.00 27.17
N ASP A 200 7.78 16.78 27.13
CA ASP A 200 7.58 15.80 28.21
C ASP A 200 8.07 16.33 29.57
N GLU A 201 9.14 17.12 29.56
CA GLU A 201 9.68 17.79 30.75
C GLU A 201 8.71 18.80 31.37
N GLU A 202 7.97 19.54 30.53
CA GLU A 202 6.93 20.49 30.97
C GLU A 202 5.71 19.73 31.48
N LYS A 203 5.30 18.67 30.77
CA LYS A 203 4.15 17.84 31.12
C LYS A 203 4.30 17.19 32.50
N ASN A 204 5.52 16.82 32.88
CA ASN A 204 5.79 16.21 34.18
C ASN A 204 5.83 17.21 35.35
N ARG A 205 5.91 18.52 35.07
CA ARG A 205 6.02 19.59 36.09
C ARG A 205 4.73 20.36 36.30
N LEU A 206 3.81 20.31 35.34
CA LEU A 206 2.61 21.12 35.31
C LEU A 206 1.38 20.31 35.71
N SER A 207 0.41 20.99 36.32
CA SER A 207 -0.91 20.43 36.59
C SER A 207 -1.72 20.23 35.29
N GLU A 208 -2.76 19.39 35.32
CA GLU A 208 -3.65 19.19 34.16
C GLU A 208 -4.27 20.51 33.65
N VAL A 209 -4.57 21.45 34.56
CA VAL A 209 -5.15 22.76 34.22
C VAL A 209 -4.14 23.64 33.49
N GLU A 210 -2.89 23.65 33.95
CA GLU A 210 -1.81 24.41 33.30
C GLU A 210 -1.45 23.84 31.93
N ILE A 211 -1.41 22.50 31.80
CA ILE A 211 -1.20 21.83 30.51
C ILE A 211 -2.30 22.22 29.52
N ALA A 212 -3.56 22.23 29.95
CA ALA A 212 -4.66 22.61 29.07
C ALA A 212 -4.60 24.07 28.66
N ARG A 213 -4.28 24.99 29.60
CA ARG A 213 -4.09 26.41 29.28
C ARG A 213 -2.96 26.64 28.28
N LEU A 214 -1.82 25.99 28.47
CA LEU A 214 -0.69 26.09 27.55
C LEU A 214 -0.98 25.44 26.19
N THR A 215 -1.73 24.34 26.17
CA THR A 215 -2.16 23.71 24.92
C THR A 215 -3.02 24.68 24.12
N GLU A 216 -4.02 25.31 24.76
CA GLU A 216 -4.85 26.34 24.12
C GLU A 216 -4.01 27.50 23.55
N GLU A 217 -3.08 28.04 24.35
CA GLU A 217 -2.21 29.15 23.98
C GLU A 217 -1.33 28.81 22.76
N ARG A 218 -0.65 27.65 22.80
CA ARG A 218 0.24 27.20 21.72
C ARG A 218 -0.53 26.83 20.45
N VAL A 219 -1.70 26.21 20.57
CA VAL A 219 -2.55 25.91 19.41
C VAL A 219 -3.01 27.21 18.75
N ALA A 220 -3.45 28.19 19.53
CA ALA A 220 -3.83 29.50 19.03
C ALA A 220 -2.67 30.20 18.28
N GLU A 221 -1.47 30.13 18.84
CA GLU A 221 -0.26 30.68 18.23
C GLU A 221 0.03 30.03 16.87
N GLN A 222 0.03 28.69 16.82
CA GLN A 222 0.33 27.96 15.58
C GLN A 222 -0.75 28.18 14.52
N ILE A 223 -2.03 28.18 14.90
CA ILE A 223 -3.12 28.54 14.00
C ILE A 223 -2.88 29.93 13.42
N GLN A 224 -2.60 30.93 14.27
CA GLN A 224 -2.41 32.30 13.81
C GLN A 224 -1.23 32.44 12.82
N LYS A 225 -0.14 31.70 13.01
CA LYS A 225 0.99 31.65 12.06
C LYS A 225 0.54 31.13 10.70
N ILE A 226 -0.25 30.06 10.66
CA ILE A 226 -0.77 29.49 9.40
C ILE A 226 -1.74 30.45 8.73
N LEU A 227 -2.66 31.05 9.48
CA LEU A 227 -3.66 31.97 8.92
C LEU A 227 -3.05 33.16 8.18
N ASN A 228 -1.92 33.66 8.66
CA ASN A 228 -1.21 34.77 8.01
C ASN A 228 -0.59 34.39 6.65
N ALA A 229 -0.37 33.10 6.40
CA ALA A 229 0.23 32.57 5.17
C ALA A 229 -0.75 31.75 4.33
N LEU A 230 -1.98 31.52 4.82
CA LEU A 230 -2.97 30.65 4.19
C LEU A 230 -3.53 31.31 2.92
N PRO A 231 -3.53 30.63 1.76
CA PRO A 231 -4.19 31.15 0.57
C PRO A 231 -5.71 31.31 0.78
N ASN A 232 -6.30 32.36 0.20
CA ASN A 232 -7.73 32.65 0.33
C ASN A 232 -8.67 31.51 -0.13
N LYS A 233 -8.21 30.64 -1.03
CA LYS A 233 -8.97 29.50 -1.57
C LYS A 233 -8.54 28.14 -0.98
N ALA A 234 -7.70 28.13 0.05
CA ALA A 234 -7.26 26.88 0.68
C ALA A 234 -8.21 26.44 1.80
N VAL A 235 -8.33 25.12 2.00
CA VAL A 235 -9.03 24.52 3.13
C VAL A 235 -8.03 24.14 4.21
N LEU A 236 -8.23 24.60 5.45
CA LEU A 236 -7.36 24.30 6.59
C LEU A 236 -7.86 23.06 7.35
N VAL A 237 -7.02 22.04 7.48
CA VAL A 237 -7.28 20.85 8.30
C VAL A 237 -6.36 20.88 9.51
N VAL A 238 -6.93 20.95 10.71
CA VAL A 238 -6.16 20.92 11.97
C VAL A 238 -6.16 19.50 12.52
N TYR A 239 -5.01 18.82 12.49
CA TYR A 239 -4.84 17.51 13.12
C TYR A 239 -4.40 17.70 14.57
N ILE A 240 -5.26 17.35 15.51
CA ILE A 240 -5.02 17.58 16.94
C ILE A 240 -5.77 16.60 17.83
N ARG A 241 -5.14 16.20 18.93
CA ARG A 241 -5.78 15.42 20.00
C ARG A 241 -6.12 16.35 21.17
N PRO A 242 -7.37 16.79 21.32
CA PRO A 242 -7.76 17.78 22.33
C PRO A 242 -7.69 17.26 23.79
N GLY A 243 -7.36 15.98 23.98
CA GLY A 243 -7.31 15.37 25.31
C GLY A 243 -8.68 15.38 25.98
N LYS A 244 -8.75 15.90 27.21
CA LYS A 244 -9.99 15.98 28.00
C LYS A 244 -10.78 17.27 27.79
N GLN A 245 -10.21 18.28 27.13
CA GLN A 245 -10.79 19.61 27.06
C GLN A 245 -11.03 20.04 25.61
N ARG A 246 -12.05 20.86 25.38
CA ARG A 246 -12.30 21.48 24.07
C ARG A 246 -11.30 22.61 23.85
N ILE A 247 -10.84 22.78 22.61
CA ILE A 247 -9.87 23.81 22.23
C ILE A 247 -10.61 24.97 21.57
N ASN A 248 -10.68 26.13 22.23
CA ASN A 248 -11.47 27.27 21.77
C ASN A 248 -10.89 27.90 20.50
N ALA A 249 -9.56 27.87 20.34
CA ALA A 249 -8.86 28.38 19.17
C ALA A 249 -9.34 27.74 17.86
N ILE A 250 -9.79 26.48 17.92
CA ILE A 250 -10.38 25.78 16.76
C ILE A 250 -11.81 26.26 16.49
N ASP A 251 -12.60 26.51 17.54
CA ASP A 251 -13.97 27.02 17.39
C ASP A 251 -13.98 28.43 16.77
N GLU A 252 -12.98 29.25 17.13
CA GLU A 252 -12.80 30.59 16.60
C GLU A 252 -12.38 30.64 15.13
N LEU A 253 -11.91 29.52 14.54
CA LEU A 253 -11.55 29.45 13.12
C LEU A 253 -12.71 29.82 12.21
N SER A 254 -13.95 29.52 12.61
CA SER A 254 -15.17 29.88 11.87
C SER A 254 -15.29 31.38 11.55
N ARG A 255 -14.65 32.24 12.34
CA ARG A 255 -14.64 33.69 12.13
C ARG A 255 -13.47 34.17 11.25
N LYS A 256 -12.45 33.32 11.05
CA LYS A 256 -11.18 33.67 10.41
C LYS A 256 -10.97 33.00 9.06
N VAL A 257 -11.52 31.79 8.86
CA VAL A 257 -11.38 31.00 7.63
C VAL A 257 -12.73 30.45 7.22
N LYS A 258 -13.02 30.51 5.92
CA LYS A 258 -14.30 30.07 5.37
C LYS A 258 -14.49 28.55 5.43
N TYR A 259 -13.45 27.78 5.08
CA TYR A 259 -13.48 26.33 5.17
C TYR A 259 -12.31 25.84 5.99
N TYR A 260 -12.65 25.14 7.07
CA TYR A 260 -11.70 24.46 7.93
C TYR A 260 -12.34 23.17 8.45
N ALA A 261 -11.51 22.23 8.87
CA ALA A 261 -11.94 21.02 9.54
C ALA A 261 -10.91 20.61 10.59
N SER A 262 -11.30 19.72 11.49
CA SER A 262 -10.42 19.17 12.52
C SER A 262 -10.45 17.65 12.50
N ALA A 263 -9.28 17.03 12.62
CA ALA A 263 -9.12 15.59 12.76
C ALA A 263 -8.43 15.27 14.08
N ASN A 264 -8.80 14.15 14.70
CA ASN A 264 -8.27 13.73 16.02
C ASN A 264 -7.65 12.33 16.04
N THR A 265 -7.72 11.61 14.92
CA THR A 265 -7.10 10.30 14.73
C THR A 265 -6.51 10.21 13.32
N PRO A 266 -5.53 9.33 13.05
CA PRO A 266 -4.94 9.17 11.72
C PRO A 266 -5.99 8.84 10.65
N VAL A 267 -6.93 7.93 10.94
CA VAL A 267 -8.00 7.55 10.01
C VAL A 267 -8.93 8.72 9.72
N ASN A 268 -9.31 9.48 10.75
CA ASN A 268 -10.15 10.67 10.58
C ASN A 268 -9.42 11.74 9.78
N LEU A 269 -8.10 11.90 9.97
CA LEU A 269 -7.28 12.82 9.18
C LEU A 269 -7.35 12.48 7.69
N MET A 270 -7.13 11.22 7.32
CA MET A 270 -7.19 10.81 5.91
C MET A 270 -8.55 11.14 5.29
N GLY A 271 -9.65 10.80 5.98
CA GLY A 271 -11.00 11.11 5.51
C GLY A 271 -11.23 12.62 5.39
N THR A 272 -10.84 13.38 6.41
CA THR A 272 -11.02 14.83 6.45
C THR A 272 -10.25 15.55 5.36
N VAL A 273 -9.02 15.11 5.05
CA VAL A 273 -8.20 15.69 3.96
C VAL A 273 -8.83 15.40 2.60
N VAL A 274 -9.35 14.19 2.41
CA VAL A 274 -10.07 13.81 1.18
C VAL A 274 -11.34 14.66 1.02
N ASP A 275 -12.16 14.79 2.06
CA ASP A 275 -13.37 15.62 2.03
C ASP A 275 -13.04 17.09 1.75
N SER A 276 -11.95 17.59 2.37
CA SER A 276 -11.43 18.95 2.14
C SER A 276 -10.96 19.15 0.71
N ALA A 277 -10.42 18.11 0.06
CA ALA A 277 -10.01 18.17 -1.34
C ALA A 277 -11.21 18.36 -2.29
N TYR A 278 -12.36 17.72 -2.02
CA TYR A 278 -13.58 17.99 -2.78
C TYR A 278 -14.09 19.41 -2.60
N VAL A 279 -14.04 19.93 -1.37
CA VAL A 279 -14.42 21.32 -1.09
C VAL A 279 -13.48 22.29 -1.83
N ALA A 280 -12.17 22.03 -1.80
CA ALA A 280 -11.18 22.86 -2.47
C ALA A 280 -11.34 22.82 -4.00
N ASP A 281 -11.55 21.65 -4.60
CA ASP A 281 -11.81 21.50 -6.04
C ASP A 281 -13.07 22.25 -6.48
N ALA A 282 -14.16 22.12 -5.71
CA ALA A 282 -15.39 22.86 -5.97
C ALA A 282 -15.18 24.38 -5.83
N TRP A 283 -14.41 24.82 -4.83
CA TRP A 283 -14.13 26.25 -4.64
C TRP A 283 -13.21 26.83 -5.72
N ASN A 284 -12.26 26.05 -6.22
CA ASN A 284 -11.39 26.47 -7.30
C ASN A 284 -12.13 26.67 -8.64
N LYS A 285 -13.25 25.98 -8.83
CA LYS A 285 -14.13 26.10 -10.01
C LYS A 285 -15.10 27.28 -9.96
N CYS A 286 -15.29 27.90 -8.79
CA CYS A 286 -16.11 29.09 -8.58
C CYS A 286 -15.27 30.39 -8.65
#